data_AF-A0A7V9HRD5-F1
#
_entry.id   AF-A0A7V9HRD5-F1
#
_cell.length_a   1.000
_cell.length_b   1.000
_cell.length_c   1.000
_cell.angle_alpha   90.00
_cell.angle_beta   90.00
_cell.angle_gamma   90.00
#
_symmetry.space_group_name_H-M   'P 1'
#
loop_
_entity.id
_entity.type
_entity.pdbx_description
1 polymer ?
#
loop_
_entity_poly.entity_id
_entity_poly.type
_entity_poly.pdbx_seq_one_letter_code
_entity_poly.pdbx_strand_id
1 'polypeptide(L)'
;MIAMLALASIALGPLPEAQAAVATPAAAPRITIAMLPQGTEVQDLVEAVPGIAPGLLSAGLGDVPSGQTYLDIGQGSRLARSLYPKKLPPLYVTGNRVPARIWRRVRTRAAKAPADIVPGLLASTLGEEGVPVAARPFAGSAALIAADRSGRIPRVERCPAQGCPGLTVERVAAKDLD
;
A
#
# COMPACT_ATOMS: atom_id res chain seq x y z
N MET A 1 65.42 -10.24 50.76
CA MET A 1 64.69 -9.69 49.60
C MET A 1 63.22 -10.01 49.78
N ILE A 2 62.43 -9.06 50.28
CA ILE A 2 60.98 -9.20 50.53
C ILE A 2 60.30 -8.27 49.53
N ALA A 3 59.51 -8.83 48.62
CA ALA A 3 58.76 -8.09 47.61
C ALA A 3 57.46 -7.56 48.23
N MET A 4 57.31 -6.24 48.26
CA MET A 4 56.09 -5.54 48.65
C MET A 4 55.07 -5.59 47.51
N LEU A 5 53.93 -6.25 47.72
CA LEU A 5 52.74 -6.16 46.87
C LEU A 5 51.96 -4.89 47.25
N ALA A 6 51.79 -3.96 46.32
CA ALA A 6 50.89 -2.82 46.47
C ALA A 6 49.53 -3.16 45.84
N LEU A 7 48.46 -3.22 46.65
CA LEU A 7 47.09 -3.30 46.16
C LEU A 7 46.61 -1.91 45.74
N ALA A 8 46.31 -1.74 44.45
CA ALA A 8 45.63 -0.56 43.92
C ALA A 8 44.10 -0.74 44.05
N SER A 9 43.49 0.03 44.93
CA SER A 9 42.03 0.13 45.06
C SER A 9 41.45 0.96 43.91
N ILE A 10 40.71 0.33 43.00
CA ILE A 10 39.95 1.02 41.95
C ILE A 10 38.63 1.50 42.57
N ALA A 11 38.48 2.82 42.68
CA ALA A 11 37.23 3.44 43.09
C ALA A 11 36.18 3.31 41.98
N LEU A 12 35.10 2.57 42.26
CA LEU A 12 33.92 2.46 41.40
C LEU A 12 33.09 3.74 41.55
N GLY A 13 33.15 4.64 40.57
CA GLY A 13 32.23 5.77 40.47
C GLY A 13 30.84 5.33 39.97
N PRO A 14 29.75 6.02 40.35
CA PRO A 14 28.42 5.72 39.84
C PRO A 14 28.34 5.98 38.33
N LEU A 15 27.82 5.00 37.58
CA LEU A 15 27.56 5.14 36.16
C LEU A 15 26.42 6.16 35.96
N PRO A 16 26.53 7.09 34.99
CA PRO A 16 25.44 7.97 34.64
C PRO A 16 24.25 7.13 34.14
N GLU A 17 23.08 7.29 34.75
CA GLU A 17 21.83 6.73 34.27
C GLU A 17 21.60 7.22 32.83
N ALA A 18 21.68 6.31 31.87
CA ALA A 18 21.31 6.59 30.50
C ALA A 18 19.81 6.91 30.49
N GLN A 19 19.45 8.19 30.43
CA GLN A 19 18.10 8.62 30.10
C GLN A 19 17.74 7.97 28.76
N ALA A 20 16.85 6.98 28.78
CA ALA A 20 16.28 6.43 27.58
C ALA A 20 15.58 7.59 26.85
N ALA A 21 16.17 8.03 25.75
CA ALA A 21 15.51 8.98 24.86
C ALA A 21 14.20 8.35 24.44
N VAL A 22 13.08 8.94 24.88
CA VAL A 22 11.76 8.57 24.42
C VAL A 22 11.74 8.89 22.93
N ALA A 23 11.84 7.86 22.08
CA ALA A 23 11.73 8.03 20.65
C ALA A 23 10.36 8.62 20.36
N THR A 24 10.32 9.84 19.83
CA THR A 24 9.09 10.43 19.30
C THR A 24 8.52 9.43 18.28
N PRO A 25 7.26 8.99 18.41
CA PRO A 25 6.67 8.09 17.44
C PRO A 25 6.82 8.70 16.05
N ALA A 26 7.49 7.99 15.14
CA ALA A 26 7.58 8.43 13.76
C ALA A 26 6.14 8.61 13.24
N ALA A 27 5.86 9.76 12.62
CA ALA A 27 4.55 10.01 12.05
C ALA A 27 4.20 8.86 11.09
N ALA A 28 2.98 8.32 11.21
CA ALA A 28 2.55 7.22 10.37
C ALA A 28 2.75 7.57 8.89
N PRO A 29 3.22 6.62 8.05
CA PRO A 29 3.40 6.86 6.63
C PRO A 29 2.07 7.30 6.01
N ARG A 30 2.15 8.18 5.02
CA ARG A 30 0.98 8.70 4.28
C ARG A 30 1.23 8.48 2.80
N ILE A 31 0.42 7.61 2.21
CA ILE A 31 0.56 7.16 0.83
C ILE A 31 -0.81 7.27 0.16
N THR A 32 -0.90 8.04 -0.90
CA THR A 32 -2.11 8.14 -1.72
C THR A 32 -1.90 7.44 -3.05
N ILE A 33 -2.80 6.52 -3.39
CA ILE A 33 -2.94 6.01 -4.76
C ILE A 33 -4.16 6.69 -5.38
N ALA A 34 -3.88 7.64 -6.26
CA ALA A 34 -4.88 8.45 -6.94
C ALA A 34 -5.18 7.90 -8.35
N MET A 35 -6.46 7.60 -8.61
CA MET A 35 -6.95 7.22 -9.91
C MET A 35 -7.53 8.44 -10.59
N LEU A 36 -6.90 8.84 -11.69
CA LEU A 36 -7.26 10.02 -12.45
C LEU A 36 -8.25 9.68 -13.56
N PRO A 37 -9.02 10.68 -14.05
CA PRO A 37 -9.87 10.51 -15.20
C PRO A 37 -9.09 10.00 -16.42
N GLN A 38 -9.79 9.28 -17.30
CA GLN A 38 -9.24 8.94 -18.60
C GLN A 38 -8.99 10.24 -19.39
N GLY A 39 -7.83 10.32 -20.04
CA GLY A 39 -7.42 11.50 -20.81
C GLY A 39 -6.70 12.57 -19.98
N THR A 40 -6.40 12.32 -18.70
CA THR A 40 -5.43 13.15 -17.96
C THR A 40 -4.06 13.01 -18.60
N GLU A 41 -3.50 14.13 -19.02
CA GLU A 41 -2.19 14.22 -19.64
C GLU A 41 -1.11 14.52 -18.59
N VAL A 42 0.16 14.32 -18.97
CA VAL A 42 1.29 14.60 -18.05
C VAL A 42 1.37 16.09 -17.71
N GLN A 43 0.98 16.97 -18.63
CA GLN A 43 0.96 18.42 -18.42
C GLN A 43 -0.02 18.81 -17.31
N ASP A 44 -1.21 18.20 -17.29
CA ASP A 44 -2.21 18.44 -16.24
C ASP A 44 -1.65 18.13 -14.84
N LEU A 45 -0.78 17.10 -14.73
CA LEU A 45 -0.13 16.71 -13.48
C LEU A 45 0.92 17.70 -13.03
N VAL A 46 1.74 18.20 -13.96
CA VAL A 46 2.80 19.17 -13.67
C VAL A 46 2.20 20.53 -13.28
N GLU A 47 1.08 20.91 -13.89
CA GLU A 47 0.32 22.10 -13.53
C GLU A 47 -0.36 21.97 -12.16
N ALA A 48 -0.97 20.82 -11.89
CA ALA A 48 -1.65 20.58 -10.62
C ALA A 48 -0.70 20.47 -9.43
N VAL A 49 0.45 19.81 -9.60
CA VAL A 49 1.41 19.56 -8.51
C VAL A 49 2.77 20.15 -8.87
N PRO A 50 3.02 21.44 -8.57
CA PRO A 50 4.30 22.07 -8.84
C PRO A 50 5.48 21.33 -8.20
N GLY A 51 6.45 20.94 -9.03
CA GLY A 51 7.64 20.21 -8.58
C GLY A 51 7.51 18.68 -8.59
N ILE A 52 6.39 18.13 -9.09
CA ILE A 52 6.28 16.68 -9.32
C ILE A 52 7.30 16.20 -10.37
N ALA A 53 7.92 15.05 -10.13
CA ALA A 53 8.79 14.37 -11.08
C ALA A 53 8.04 13.18 -11.71
N PRO A 54 7.39 13.35 -12.88
CA PRO A 54 6.61 12.29 -13.49
C PRO A 54 7.52 11.17 -14.00
N GLY A 55 7.29 9.96 -13.50
CA GLY A 55 7.87 8.73 -14.02
C GLY A 55 6.87 7.97 -14.86
N LEU A 56 7.24 7.60 -16.09
CA LEU A 56 6.40 6.75 -16.95
C LEU A 56 6.67 5.28 -16.64
N LEU A 57 5.64 4.57 -16.21
CA LEU A 57 5.64 3.12 -16.08
C LEU A 57 5.04 2.51 -17.35
N SER A 58 5.74 1.53 -17.94
CA SER A 58 5.34 0.89 -19.21
C SER A 58 3.87 0.45 -19.19
N ALA A 59 3.16 0.75 -20.29
CA ALA A 59 1.78 0.34 -20.51
C ALA A 59 1.66 -1.20 -20.44
N GLY A 60 0.55 -1.69 -19.87
CA GLY A 60 0.32 -3.13 -19.73
C GLY A 60 0.49 -3.89 -21.05
N LEU A 61 1.04 -5.11 -20.98
CA LEU A 61 1.19 -5.97 -22.16
C LEU A 61 -0.16 -6.56 -22.56
N GLY A 62 -0.77 -5.97 -23.59
CA GLY A 62 -2.01 -6.45 -24.22
C GLY A 62 -3.31 -5.99 -23.55
N ASP A 63 -4.42 -6.66 -23.89
CA ASP A 63 -5.75 -6.36 -23.35
C ASP A 63 -5.90 -6.89 -21.91
N VAL A 64 -5.74 -5.98 -20.94
CA VAL A 64 -5.87 -6.24 -19.50
C VAL A 64 -7.09 -5.51 -18.96
N PRO A 65 -8.11 -6.21 -18.42
CA PRO A 65 -9.28 -5.57 -17.83
C PRO A 65 -8.86 -4.68 -16.64
N SER A 66 -9.46 -3.50 -16.48
CA SER A 66 -9.12 -2.58 -15.38
C SER A 66 -9.17 -3.23 -13.99
N GLY A 67 -10.14 -4.11 -13.74
CA GLY A 67 -10.21 -4.88 -12.49
C GLY A 67 -9.01 -5.80 -12.25
N GLN A 68 -8.38 -6.33 -13.31
CA GLN A 68 -7.15 -7.10 -13.20
C GLN A 68 -5.99 -6.18 -12.82
N THR A 69 -5.87 -5.03 -13.48
CA THR A 69 -4.86 -4.00 -13.16
C THR A 69 -4.92 -3.60 -11.69
N TYR A 70 -6.12 -3.34 -11.14
CA TYR A 70 -6.27 -2.96 -9.74
C TYR A 70 -5.91 -4.07 -8.75
N LEU A 71 -6.11 -5.34 -9.11
CA LEU A 71 -5.67 -6.47 -8.29
C LEU A 71 -4.15 -6.65 -8.34
N ASP A 72 -3.56 -6.47 -9.53
CA ASP A 72 -2.13 -6.73 -9.77
C ASP A 72 -1.23 -5.60 -9.27
N ILE A 73 -1.73 -4.35 -9.21
CA ILE A 73 -1.04 -3.20 -8.59
C ILE A 73 -0.58 -3.54 -7.17
N GLY A 74 -1.40 -4.24 -6.39
CA GLY A 74 -1.07 -4.66 -5.02
C GLY A 74 0.11 -5.62 -4.90
N GLN A 75 0.68 -6.09 -6.00
CA GLN A 75 1.88 -6.93 -6.01
C GLN A 75 2.91 -6.49 -7.05
N GLY A 76 2.68 -5.35 -7.73
CA GLY A 76 3.50 -4.96 -8.88
C GLY A 76 3.50 -6.00 -10.01
N SER A 77 2.47 -6.86 -10.07
CA SER A 77 2.39 -7.93 -11.06
C SER A 77 1.98 -7.35 -12.42
N ARG A 78 2.51 -7.92 -13.51
CA ARG A 78 2.22 -7.49 -14.90
C ARG A 78 1.93 -8.67 -15.83
N LEU A 79 1.17 -9.65 -15.34
CA LEU A 79 0.82 -10.82 -16.15
C LEU A 79 -0.19 -10.46 -17.25
N ALA A 80 0.13 -10.83 -18.48
CA ALA A 80 -0.81 -10.75 -19.60
C ALA A 80 -2.08 -11.57 -19.30
N ARG A 81 -3.25 -11.08 -19.72
CA ARG A 81 -4.54 -11.73 -19.48
C ARG A 81 -4.57 -13.20 -19.91
N SER A 82 -3.88 -13.55 -21.00
CA SER A 82 -3.80 -14.91 -21.57
C SER A 82 -3.13 -15.93 -20.65
N LEU A 83 -2.29 -15.49 -19.72
CA LEU A 83 -1.60 -16.35 -18.76
C LEU A 83 -2.48 -16.79 -17.60
N TYR A 84 -3.68 -16.23 -17.49
CA TYR A 84 -4.67 -16.70 -16.54
C TYR A 84 -5.63 -17.70 -17.18
N PRO A 85 -6.01 -18.77 -16.46
CA PRO A 85 -6.76 -19.89 -17.05
C PRO A 85 -8.22 -19.55 -17.42
N LYS A 86 -8.78 -18.46 -16.87
CA LYS A 86 -10.17 -18.04 -17.10
C LYS A 86 -10.26 -16.53 -17.19
N LYS A 87 -11.34 -16.01 -17.79
CA LYS A 87 -11.65 -14.58 -17.73
C LYS A 87 -11.88 -14.16 -16.27
N LEU A 88 -11.48 -12.92 -15.94
CA LEU A 88 -11.78 -12.33 -14.64
C LEU A 88 -13.31 -12.19 -14.52
N PRO A 89 -13.94 -12.67 -13.42
CA PRO A 89 -15.36 -12.41 -13.21
C PRO A 89 -15.62 -10.91 -13.04
N PRO A 90 -16.83 -10.41 -13.35
CA PRO A 90 -17.19 -9.03 -13.02
C PRO A 90 -16.92 -8.76 -11.54
N LEU A 91 -16.12 -7.74 -11.27
CA LEU A 91 -15.76 -7.33 -9.91
C LEU A 91 -16.59 -6.11 -9.52
N TYR A 92 -17.18 -6.18 -8.35
CA TYR A 92 -17.85 -5.06 -7.71
C TYR A 92 -17.65 -5.18 -6.20
N VAL A 93 -17.72 -4.03 -5.54
CA VAL A 93 -17.58 -3.93 -4.09
C VAL A 93 -18.97 -3.67 -3.51
N THR A 94 -19.38 -4.48 -2.55
CA THR A 94 -20.62 -4.31 -1.80
C THR A 94 -20.24 -3.87 -0.39
N GLY A 95 -20.55 -2.63 -0.04
CA GLY A 95 -20.09 -2.01 1.21
C GLY A 95 -18.57 -1.95 1.29
N ASN A 96 -17.99 -2.73 2.21
CA ASN A 96 -16.56 -2.80 2.49
C ASN A 96 -15.93 -4.11 2.02
N ARG A 97 -16.51 -4.82 1.04
CA ARG A 97 -15.91 -6.07 0.55
C ARG A 97 -16.29 -6.43 -0.88
N VAL A 98 -15.45 -7.24 -1.52
CA VAL A 98 -15.86 -8.04 -2.67
C VAL A 98 -16.70 -9.22 -2.17
N PRO A 99 -17.84 -9.56 -2.81
CA PRO A 99 -18.63 -10.72 -2.41
C PRO A 99 -17.79 -11.99 -2.34
N ALA A 100 -17.93 -12.77 -1.25
CA ALA A 100 -17.04 -13.89 -0.94
C ALA A 100 -16.97 -14.95 -2.05
N ARG A 101 -18.10 -15.23 -2.72
CA ARG A 101 -18.15 -16.15 -3.87
C ARG A 101 -17.32 -15.65 -5.05
N ILE A 102 -17.33 -14.33 -5.30
CA ILE A 102 -16.53 -13.71 -6.37
C ILE A 102 -15.07 -13.71 -5.97
N TRP A 103 -14.74 -13.29 -4.74
CA TRP A 103 -13.37 -13.26 -4.24
C TRP A 103 -12.70 -14.63 -4.27
N ARG A 104 -13.43 -15.69 -3.90
CA ARG A 104 -12.94 -17.07 -4.03
C ARG A 104 -12.54 -17.40 -5.47
N ARG A 105 -13.33 -16.99 -6.46
CA ARG A 105 -13.00 -17.21 -7.89
C ARG A 105 -11.74 -16.43 -8.30
N VAL A 106 -11.56 -15.20 -7.79
CA VAL A 106 -10.34 -14.41 -8.01
C VAL A 106 -9.11 -15.16 -7.47
N ARG A 107 -9.15 -15.60 -6.21
CA ARG A 107 -8.05 -16.35 -5.60
C ARG A 107 -7.75 -17.67 -6.30
N THR A 108 -8.77 -18.46 -6.64
CA THR A 108 -8.58 -19.71 -7.39
C THR A 108 -7.98 -19.48 -8.77
N ARG A 109 -8.30 -18.35 -9.41
CA ARG A 109 -7.72 -17.99 -10.70
C ARG A 109 -6.26 -17.54 -10.57
N ALA A 110 -5.94 -16.75 -9.54
CA ALA A 110 -4.58 -16.29 -9.25
C ALA A 110 -3.64 -17.46 -8.92
N ALA A 111 -4.09 -18.40 -8.08
CA ALA A 111 -3.31 -19.60 -7.71
C ALA A 111 -3.01 -20.57 -8.88
N LYS A 112 -3.61 -20.34 -10.05
CA LYS A 112 -3.39 -21.13 -11.27
C LYS A 112 -2.64 -20.35 -12.35
N ALA A 113 -2.25 -19.11 -12.06
CA ALA A 113 -1.37 -18.35 -12.93
C ALA A 113 0.05 -18.94 -12.86
N PRO A 114 0.89 -18.73 -13.89
CA PRO A 114 2.27 -19.20 -13.89
C PRO A 114 3.19 -18.44 -12.92
N ALA A 115 2.70 -17.39 -12.27
CA ALA A 115 3.43 -16.61 -11.26
C ALA A 115 2.74 -16.73 -9.89
N ASP A 116 3.50 -16.48 -8.82
CA ASP A 116 2.95 -16.41 -7.47
C ASP A 116 2.18 -15.11 -7.26
N ILE A 117 0.85 -15.21 -7.36
CA ILE A 117 -0.07 -14.08 -7.25
C ILE A 117 -0.99 -14.33 -6.06
N VAL A 118 -0.94 -13.43 -5.11
CA VAL A 118 -1.70 -13.42 -3.87
C VAL A 118 -2.61 -12.17 -3.87
N PRO A 119 -3.88 -12.31 -4.31
CA PRO A 119 -4.82 -11.20 -4.29
C PRO A 119 -4.93 -10.60 -2.89
N GLY A 120 -4.75 -9.28 -2.81
CA GLY A 120 -4.80 -8.52 -1.56
C GLY A 120 -3.55 -8.63 -0.68
N LEU A 121 -2.40 -9.01 -1.25
CA LEU A 121 -1.13 -9.05 -0.53
C LEU A 121 -0.79 -7.70 0.10
N LEU A 122 -0.73 -6.62 -0.68
CA LEU A 122 -0.37 -5.27 -0.21
C LEU A 122 -1.13 -4.86 1.05
N ALA A 123 -2.47 -4.86 0.98
CA ALA A 123 -3.29 -4.41 2.10
C ALA A 123 -3.13 -5.29 3.35
N SER A 124 -2.91 -6.59 3.16
CA SER A 124 -2.74 -7.52 4.28
C SER A 124 -1.37 -7.39 4.92
N THR A 125 -0.31 -7.30 4.12
CA THR A 125 1.05 -7.09 4.61
C THR A 125 1.18 -5.76 5.34
N LEU A 126 0.63 -4.67 4.80
CA LEU A 126 0.61 -3.38 5.48
C LEU A 126 -0.19 -3.44 6.79
N GLY A 127 -1.35 -4.10 6.79
CA GLY A 127 -2.16 -4.28 7.99
C GLY A 127 -1.49 -5.13 9.08
N GLU A 128 -0.72 -6.15 8.70
CA GLU A 128 0.10 -6.97 9.61
C GLU A 128 1.17 -6.13 10.32
N GLU A 129 1.69 -5.10 9.65
CA GLU A 129 2.65 -4.12 10.19
C GLU A 129 1.98 -2.89 10.84
N GLY A 130 0.66 -2.92 11.05
CA GLY A 130 -0.09 -1.83 11.67
C GLY A 130 -0.27 -0.58 10.80
N VAL A 131 0.03 -0.66 9.50
CA VAL A 131 -0.21 0.42 8.54
C VAL A 131 -1.63 0.28 7.97
N PRO A 132 -2.54 1.23 8.23
CA PRO A 132 -3.91 1.12 7.76
C PRO A 132 -3.97 1.25 6.23
N VAL A 133 -4.86 0.46 5.61
CA VAL A 133 -5.13 0.51 4.18
C VAL A 133 -6.63 0.67 3.96
N ALA A 134 -7.02 1.72 3.24
CA ALA A 134 -8.43 2.03 3.03
C ALA A 134 -8.70 2.63 1.64
N ALA A 135 -9.96 2.61 1.24
CA ALA A 135 -10.44 3.30 0.04
C ALA A 135 -11.46 4.38 0.39
N ARG A 136 -11.41 5.52 -0.30
CA ARG A 136 -12.44 6.57 -0.24
C ARG A 136 -13.79 6.03 -0.78
N PRO A 137 -14.94 6.59 -0.36
CA PRO A 137 -16.27 6.11 -0.78
C PRO A 137 -16.50 6.04 -2.30
N PHE A 138 -15.82 6.87 -3.09
CA PHE A 138 -16.01 6.99 -4.53
C PHE A 138 -14.83 6.49 -5.39
N ALA A 139 -13.91 5.71 -4.80
CA ALA A 139 -12.80 5.11 -5.55
C ALA A 139 -13.25 4.12 -6.65
N GLY A 140 -14.52 3.71 -6.66
CA GLY A 140 -15.08 2.81 -7.66
C GLY A 140 -14.38 1.45 -7.66
N SER A 141 -14.09 0.91 -8.84
CA SER A 141 -13.33 -0.34 -9.02
C SER A 141 -11.88 -0.24 -8.54
N ALA A 142 -11.30 0.97 -8.48
CA ALA A 142 -9.94 1.15 -8.00
C ALA A 142 -9.80 0.78 -6.51
N ALA A 143 -10.91 0.83 -5.75
CA ALA A 143 -10.96 0.37 -4.36
C ALA A 143 -10.46 -1.08 -4.17
N LEU A 144 -10.42 -1.90 -5.23
CA LEU A 144 -9.84 -3.24 -5.21
C LEU A 144 -8.35 -3.25 -4.83
N ILE A 145 -7.61 -2.15 -5.05
CA ILE A 145 -6.21 -2.01 -4.63
C ILE A 145 -6.09 -2.13 -3.09
N ALA A 146 -7.11 -1.66 -2.36
CA ALA A 146 -7.18 -1.72 -0.89
C ALA A 146 -7.81 -3.02 -0.36
N ALA A 147 -8.03 -4.03 -1.21
CA ALA A 147 -8.58 -5.30 -0.77
C ALA A 147 -7.55 -6.14 -0.01
N ASP A 148 -7.91 -6.69 1.15
CA ASP A 148 -7.10 -7.68 1.89
C ASP A 148 -7.22 -9.09 1.27
N ARG A 149 -6.46 -10.07 1.77
CA ARG A 149 -6.47 -11.47 1.32
C ARG A 149 -7.84 -12.15 1.47
N SER A 150 -8.74 -11.58 2.28
CA SER A 150 -10.13 -12.02 2.47
C SER A 150 -11.14 -11.28 1.57
N GLY A 151 -10.70 -10.25 0.85
CA GLY A 151 -11.49 -9.41 -0.04
C GLY A 151 -12.21 -8.28 0.68
N ARG A 152 -11.82 -7.93 1.92
CA ARG A 152 -12.32 -6.75 2.62
C ARG A 152 -11.55 -5.51 2.17
N ILE A 153 -12.28 -4.42 2.06
CA ILE A 153 -11.83 -3.10 1.61
C ILE A 153 -12.30 -2.11 2.68
N PRO A 154 -11.47 -1.81 3.69
CA PRO A 154 -11.78 -0.78 4.66
C PRO A 154 -12.08 0.55 3.98
N ARG A 155 -12.96 1.35 4.60
CA ARG A 155 -13.37 2.65 4.07
C ARG A 155 -12.93 3.76 5.01
N VAL A 156 -12.51 4.87 4.43
CA VAL A 156 -12.19 6.10 5.16
C VAL A 156 -12.95 7.26 4.54
N GLU A 157 -13.85 7.89 5.30
CA GLU A 157 -14.71 8.96 4.83
C GLU A 157 -14.09 10.35 4.96
N ARG A 158 -13.29 10.55 6.00
CA ARG A 158 -12.65 11.84 6.30
C ARG A 158 -11.18 11.63 6.56
N CYS A 159 -10.38 12.52 6.00
CA CYS A 159 -8.96 12.58 6.24
C CYS A 159 -8.59 13.99 6.68
N PRO A 160 -7.57 14.14 7.53
CA PRO A 160 -6.97 15.44 7.81
C PRO A 160 -6.53 16.14 6.51
N ALA A 161 -6.34 17.47 6.57
CA ALA A 161 -5.82 18.26 5.46
C ALA A 161 -4.47 17.70 4.95
N GLN A 162 -3.65 17.19 5.86
CA GLN A 162 -2.38 16.55 5.53
C GLN A 162 -2.49 15.11 4.99
N GLY A 163 -3.69 14.63 4.67
CA GLY A 163 -3.93 13.29 4.12
C GLY A 163 -4.23 12.22 5.18
N CYS A 164 -4.70 11.06 4.73
CA CYS A 164 -5.07 9.94 5.59
C CYS A 164 -3.82 9.20 6.09
N PRO A 165 -3.81 8.71 7.35
CA PRO A 165 -2.75 7.81 7.78
C PRO A 165 -2.77 6.51 6.97
N GLY A 166 -1.58 5.96 6.71
CA GLY A 166 -1.37 4.74 5.95
C GLY A 166 -1.55 4.91 4.44
N LEU A 167 -2.05 3.86 3.79
CA LEU A 167 -2.29 3.84 2.35
C LEU A 167 -3.77 4.12 2.07
N THR A 168 -4.07 5.14 1.28
CA THR A 168 -5.41 5.45 0.83
C THR A 168 -5.54 5.40 -0.68
N VAL A 169 -6.62 4.77 -1.14
CA VAL A 169 -6.98 4.65 -2.55
C VAL A 169 -8.14 5.57 -2.86
N GLU A 170 -7.99 6.42 -3.87
CA GLU A 170 -9.04 7.37 -4.24
C GLU A 170 -9.16 7.61 -5.74
N ARG A 171 -10.25 8.28 -6.11
CA ARG A 171 -10.44 8.83 -7.45
C ARG A 171 -10.53 10.34 -7.28
N VAL A 172 -9.72 11.07 -8.03
CA VAL A 172 -9.55 12.52 -7.89
C VAL A 172 -9.34 13.12 -9.28
N ALA A 173 -9.78 14.35 -9.51
CA ALA A 173 -9.44 15.06 -10.74
C ALA A 173 -8.03 15.65 -10.63
N ALA A 174 -7.34 15.86 -11.74
CA ALA A 174 -5.97 16.40 -11.71
C ALA A 174 -5.90 17.73 -10.94
N LYS A 175 -6.85 18.65 -11.20
CA LYS A 175 -6.97 19.94 -10.50
C LYS A 175 -7.19 19.88 -8.99
N ASP A 176 -7.55 18.71 -8.45
CA ASP A 176 -7.81 18.49 -7.02
C ASP A 176 -6.64 17.70 -6.38
N LEU A 177 -5.50 17.55 -7.07
CA LEU A 177 -4.25 17.05 -6.53
C LEU A 177 -3.51 18.21 -5.84
N ASP A 178 -3.52 18.22 -4.50
CA ASP A 178 -2.74 19.15 -3.66
C ASP A 178 -1.68 18.38 -2.85
#